data_AF-A0A6P0S394-F1
#
_entry.id   AF-A0A6P0S394-F1
#
_cell.length_a   1.000
_cell.length_b   1.000
_cell.length_c   1.000
_cell.angle_alpha   90.00
_cell.angle_beta   90.00
_cell.angle_gamma   90.00
#
_symmetry.space_group_name_H-M   'P 1'
#
loop_
_entity.id
_entity.type
_entity.pdbx_description
1 polymer ?
#
loop_
_entity_poly.entity_id
_entity_poly.type
_entity_poly.pdbx_seq_one_letter_code
_entity_poly.pdbx_strand_id
1 'polypeptide(L)'
;MKVKGIIRGKTIELLESLPVPDGLEIFIEIPDNLPVESDEKWGQLQAIIGAWKNDEEITEIFDEIERERHADLGQAINFDNLN
;
A
#
# COMPACT_ATOMS: atom_id res chain seq x y z
N MET A 1 -13.21 23.57 -24.27
CA MET A 1 -14.16 22.47 -24.58
C MET A 1 -13.85 21.30 -23.67
N LYS A 2 -14.83 20.43 -23.34
CA LYS A 2 -14.57 19.19 -22.59
C LYS A 2 -14.88 18.02 -23.52
N VAL A 3 -13.91 17.13 -23.68
CA VAL A 3 -13.97 15.99 -24.61
C VAL A 3 -13.80 14.73 -23.78
N LYS A 4 -14.58 13.70 -24.10
CA LYS A 4 -14.46 12.42 -23.40
C LYS A 4 -13.39 11.56 -24.05
N GLY A 5 -12.55 10.96 -23.22
CA GLY A 5 -11.53 10.01 -23.65
C GLY A 5 -11.19 9.02 -22.55
N ILE A 6 -10.40 8.02 -22.92
CA ILE A 6 -9.92 6.98 -22.02
C ILE A 6 -8.39 7.06 -21.97
N ILE A 7 -7.82 7.10 -20.77
CA ILE A 7 -6.36 7.07 -20.58
C ILE A 7 -5.88 5.62 -20.68
N ARG A 8 -4.92 5.36 -21.58
CA ARG A 8 -4.21 4.07 -21.71
C ARG A 8 -2.71 4.31 -21.63
N GLY A 9 -2.14 4.08 -20.45
CA GLY A 9 -0.73 4.38 -20.19
C GLY A 9 -0.46 5.88 -20.34
N LYS A 10 0.30 6.27 -21.37
CA LYS A 10 0.64 7.68 -21.67
C LYS A 10 -0.20 8.29 -22.80
N THR A 11 -1.17 7.55 -23.33
CA THR A 11 -2.00 7.97 -24.46
C THR A 11 -3.43 8.23 -23.99
N ILE A 12 -4.05 9.28 -24.51
CA ILE A 12 -5.48 9.56 -24.34
C ILE A 12 -6.17 9.17 -25.64
N GLU A 13 -7.03 8.16 -25.57
CA GLU A 13 -7.88 7.75 -26.69
C GLU A 13 -9.18 8.56 -26.63
N LEU A 14 -9.39 9.44 -27.62
CA LEU A 14 -10.61 10.24 -27.72
C LEU A 14 -11.74 9.36 -28.25
N LEU A 15 -12.92 9.45 -27.62
CA LEU A 15 -14.10 8.68 -28.05
C LEU A 15 -14.81 9.32 -29.25
N GLU A 16 -14.47 10.57 -29.56
CA GLU A 16 -15.06 11.36 -30.63
C GLU A 16 -13.96 12.09 -31.41
N SER A 17 -14.18 12.26 -32.72
CA SER A 17 -13.29 13.04 -33.57
C SER A 17 -13.50 14.52 -33.28
N LEU A 18 -12.40 15.24 -33.04
CA LEU A 18 -12.43 16.68 -32.87
C LEU A 18 -12.15 17.38 -34.20
N PRO A 19 -12.79 18.52 -34.50
CA PRO A 19 -12.51 19.33 -35.68
C PRO A 19 -11.24 20.16 -35.47
N VAL A 20 -10.15 19.53 -35.06
CA VAL A 20 -8.84 20.14 -34.85
C VAL A 20 -7.84 19.54 -35.86
N PRO A 21 -6.91 20.33 -36.40
CA PRO A 21 -5.90 19.81 -37.32
C PRO A 21 -4.91 18.89 -36.61
N ASP A 22 -4.41 17.90 -37.33
CA ASP A 22 -3.34 17.02 -36.85
C ASP A 22 -2.08 17.84 -36.51
N GLY A 23 -1.43 17.49 -35.40
CA GLY A 23 -0.22 18.17 -34.92
C GLY A 23 -0.48 19.43 -34.09
N LEU A 24 -1.74 19.76 -33.78
CA LEU A 24 -2.05 20.81 -32.83
C LEU A 24 -1.64 20.41 -31.40
N GLU A 25 -0.81 21.24 -30.76
CA GLU A 25 -0.52 21.07 -29.33
C GLU A 25 -1.74 21.41 -28.48
N ILE A 26 -2.03 20.55 -27.50
CA ILE A 26 -3.15 20.73 -26.58
C ILE A 26 -2.66 20.70 -25.13
N PHE A 27 -3.31 21.49 -24.28
CA PHE A 27 -3.12 21.44 -22.82
C PHE A 27 -4.22 20.59 -22.19
N ILE A 28 -3.81 19.76 -21.23
CA ILE A 28 -4.71 18.89 -20.47
C ILE A 28 -4.77 19.44 -19.05
N GLU A 29 -5.98 19.80 -18.61
CA GLU A 29 -6.23 20.24 -17.23
C GLU A 29 -6.76 19.05 -16.42
N ILE A 30 -6.00 18.64 -15.40
CA ILE A 30 -6.39 17.58 -14.47
C ILE A 30 -6.73 18.28 -13.15
N PRO A 31 -7.97 18.14 -12.64
CA PRO A 31 -8.33 18.79 -11.38
C PRO A 31 -7.64 18.11 -10.20
N ASP A 32 -7.14 18.88 -9.25
CA ASP A 32 -6.40 18.37 -8.07
C ASP A 32 -7.28 17.57 -7.11
N ASN A 33 -8.60 17.66 -7.24
CA ASN A 33 -9.58 17.00 -6.38
C ASN A 33 -10.11 15.69 -6.96
N LEU A 34 -9.33 15.00 -7.80
CA LEU A 34 -9.70 13.67 -8.24
C LEU A 34 -10.02 12.82 -7.01
N PRO A 35 -11.21 12.19 -6.95
CA PRO A 35 -11.49 11.24 -5.90
C PRO A 35 -10.47 10.12 -6.08
N VAL A 36 -9.45 10.12 -5.23
CA VAL A 36 -8.69 8.93 -4.96
C VAL A 36 -9.74 7.94 -4.49
N GLU A 37 -10.01 6.90 -5.28
CA GLU A 37 -10.66 5.72 -4.74
C GLU A 37 -9.80 5.32 -3.55
N SER A 38 -10.22 5.73 -2.36
CA SER A 38 -9.60 5.30 -1.13
C SER A 38 -9.66 3.80 -1.21
N ASP A 39 -8.49 3.16 -1.35
CA ASP A 39 -8.35 1.73 -1.56
C ASP A 39 -9.30 1.03 -0.59
N GLU A 40 -10.46 0.59 -1.08
CA GLU A 40 -11.47 -0.07 -0.26
C GLU A 40 -10.84 -1.29 0.45
N LYS A 41 -9.85 -1.87 -0.23
CA LYS A 41 -8.92 -2.89 0.25
C LYS A 41 -8.11 -2.46 1.48
N TRP A 42 -7.66 -1.21 1.57
CA TRP A 42 -6.97 -0.68 2.73
C TRP A 42 -7.90 -0.58 3.94
N GLY A 43 -9.14 -0.12 3.73
CA GLY A 43 -10.17 -0.12 4.78
C GLY A 43 -10.49 -1.53 5.29
N GLN A 44 -10.59 -2.51 4.39
CA GLN A 44 -10.77 -3.92 4.76
C GLN A 44 -9.57 -4.48 5.54
N LEU A 45 -8.34 -4.13 5.15
CA LEU A 45 -7.12 -4.53 5.85
C LEU A 45 -7.06 -3.95 7.26
N GLN A 46 -7.38 -2.66 7.43
CA GLN A 46 -7.40 -2.00 8.74
C GLN A 46 -8.36 -2.64 9.73
N ALA A 47 -9.46 -3.26 9.27
CA ALA A 47 -10.41 -3.95 10.14
C ALA A 47 -9.87 -5.26 10.73
N ILE A 48 -8.88 -5.89 10.08
CA ILE A 48 -8.37 -7.22 10.46
C ILE A 48 -7.01 -7.11 11.15
N ILE A 49 -6.18 -6.12 10.78
CA ILE A 49 -4.87 -5.91 11.37
C ILE A 49 -5.01 -5.57 12.86
N GLY A 50 -4.43 -6.42 13.71
CA GLY A 50 -4.44 -6.24 15.16
C GLY A 50 -5.77 -6.61 15.83
N ALA A 51 -6.72 -7.23 15.11
CA ALA A 51 -7.95 -7.75 15.71
C ALA A 51 -7.70 -8.75 16.86
N TRP A 52 -6.56 -9.45 16.79
CA TRP A 52 -6.09 -10.40 17.78
C TRP A 52 -5.48 -9.75 19.04
N LYS A 53 -5.24 -8.43 19.06
CA LYS A 53 -4.50 -7.76 20.14
C LYS A 53 -5.14 -7.93 21.53
N ASN A 54 -6.46 -8.04 21.59
CA ASN A 54 -7.21 -8.14 22.85
C ASN A 54 -7.82 -9.53 23.04
N ASP A 55 -7.34 -10.53 22.29
CA ASP A 55 -7.83 -11.90 22.38
C ASP A 55 -7.14 -12.60 23.56
N GLU A 56 -7.92 -12.88 24.62
CA GLU A 56 -7.42 -13.50 25.85
C GLU A 56 -6.92 -14.94 25.62
N GLU A 57 -7.39 -15.64 24.58
CA GLU A 57 -6.97 -17.02 24.29
C GLU A 57 -5.50 -17.11 23.87
N ILE A 58 -4.95 -16.03 23.32
CA ILE A 58 -3.57 -15.99 22.80
C ILE A 58 -2.64 -15.12 23.64
N THR A 59 -3.17 -14.35 24.59
CA THR A 59 -2.38 -13.46 25.47
C THR A 59 -1.27 -14.22 26.18
N GLU A 60 -1.57 -15.39 26.76
CA GLU A 60 -0.56 -16.20 27.47
C GLU A 60 0.59 -16.64 26.55
N ILE A 61 0.29 -16.96 25.29
CA ILE A 61 1.29 -17.35 24.30
C ILE A 61 2.20 -16.16 23.96
N PHE A 62 1.63 -14.98 23.77
CA PHE A 62 2.42 -13.77 23.48
C PHE A 62 3.24 -13.32 24.69
N ASP A 63 2.71 -13.45 25.90
CA ASP A 63 3.44 -13.16 27.13
C ASP A 63 4.64 -14.10 27.31
N GLU A 64 4.49 -15.38 26.95
CA GLU A 64 5.60 -16.35 26.93
C GLU A 64 6.68 -15.95 25.92
N ILE A 65 6.30 -15.64 24.68
CA ILE A 65 7.22 -15.20 23.62
C ILE A 65 7.94 -13.91 24.05
N GLU A 66 7.22 -12.98 24.67
CA GLU A 66 7.77 -11.72 25.16
C GLU A 66 8.80 -11.97 26.26
N ARG A 67 8.51 -12.92 27.16
CA ARG A 67 9.41 -13.37 28.21
C ARG A 67 10.67 -14.01 27.64
N GLU A 68 10.55 -14.89 26.64
CA GLU A 68 11.70 -15.50 25.96
C GLU A 68 12.55 -14.45 25.22
N ARG A 69 11.92 -13.48 24.55
CA ARG A 69 12.64 -12.41 23.85
C ARG A 69 13.41 -11.50 24.80
N HIS A 70 12.85 -11.26 25.99
CA HIS A 70 13.48 -10.45 27.04
C HIS A 70 14.36 -11.27 27.98
N ALA A 71 14.35 -12.60 27.87
CA ALA A 71 15.37 -13.43 28.48
C ALA A 71 16.67 -13.09 27.75
N ASP A 72 17.46 -12.21 28.35
CA ASP A 72 18.76 -11.77 27.86
C ASP A 72 19.77 -12.92 28.00
N LEU A 73 19.55 -13.98 27.19
CA LEU A 73 20.35 -15.20 27.19
C LEU A 73 21.73 -14.98 26.54
N GLY A 74 21.95 -13.80 25.96
CA GLY A 74 23.09 -13.51 25.11
C GLY A 74 23.18 -14.45 23.91
N GLN A 75 24.23 -14.28 23.10
CA GLN A 75 24.60 -15.29 22.12
C GLN A 75 25.67 -16.18 22.76
N ALA A 76 25.46 -17.50 22.76
CA ALA A 76 26.48 -18.44 23.20
C ALA A 76 27.71 -18.30 22.28
N ILE A 77 28.80 -17.76 22.81
CA ILE A 77 30.08 -17.70 22.09
C ILE A 77 30.72 -19.08 22.19
N ASN A 78 30.89 -19.74 21.04
CA ASN A 78 31.66 -20.96 20.98
C ASN A 78 33.16 -20.62 20.94
N PHE A 79 33.86 -20.89 22.05
CA PHE A 79 35.30 -20.68 22.18
C PHE A 79 36.14 -21.76 21.49
N ASP A 80 35.55 -22.88 21.04
CA ASP A 80 36.26 -23.94 20.32
C ASP A 80 36.76 -23.48 18.93
N ASN A 81 36.26 -22.33 18.44
CA ASN A 81 36.70 -21.69 17.20
C ASN A 81 37.71 -20.54 17.42
N LEU A 82 38.10 -20.27 18.67
CA LEU A 82 39.07 -19.23 19.03
C LEU A 82 40.33 -19.92 19.57
N ASN A 83 41.20 -20.33 18.64
CA ASN A 83 42.57 -20.80 18.93
C ASN A 83 43.38 -19.78 19.75
#